data_AF-A0A0Q7S990-F1
#
_entry.id   AF-A0A0Q7S990-F1
#
_cell.length_a   1.000
_cell.length_b   1.000
_cell.length_c   1.000
_cell.angle_alpha   90.00
_cell.angle_beta   90.00
_cell.angle_gamma   90.00
#
_symmetry.space_group_name_H-M   'P 1'
#
loop_
_entity.id
_entity.type
_entity.pdbx_description
1 polymer ?
#
loop_
_entity_poly.entity_id
_entity_poly.type
_entity_poly.pdbx_seq_one_letter_code
_entity_poly.pdbx_strand_id
1 'polypeptide(L)'
;MKLKSIVFASALVLGGVSAHAVTASLGTLTPLISSSGSLSFGGLINDNYTFTLSADSWLQSNVTISLGSAAITPATYGIYTAGLNHIVGDADDVAVFPTSYNFSTTSTTHVDTLAAGDYYFKVFALASGPAAYSISAAATALPVPEPETYALMAAGLGVIGFVAARRRRDF
;
A
#
# COMPACT_ATOMS: atom_id res chain seq x y z
N MET A 1 33.07 -26.34 -37.29
CA MET A 1 31.61 -26.13 -37.24
C MET A 1 30.99 -26.25 -35.82
N LYS A 2 31.71 -26.75 -34.80
CA LYS A 2 31.14 -27.00 -33.46
C LYS A 2 31.04 -25.78 -32.52
N LEU A 3 31.87 -24.74 -32.72
CA LEU A 3 31.83 -23.52 -31.89
C LEU A 3 30.53 -22.71 -32.08
N LYS A 4 30.01 -22.62 -33.31
CA LYS A 4 28.79 -21.86 -33.61
C LYS A 4 27.55 -22.43 -32.89
N SER A 5 27.48 -23.76 -32.76
CA SER A 5 26.38 -24.45 -32.07
C SER A 5 26.42 -24.25 -30.56
N ILE A 6 27.61 -24.12 -29.96
CA ILE A 6 27.76 -23.83 -28.52
C ILE A 6 27.34 -22.39 -28.24
N VAL A 7 27.74 -21.44 -29.09
CA VAL A 7 27.37 -20.02 -28.95
C VAL A 7 25.84 -19.81 -29.03
N PHE A 8 25.18 -20.48 -29.98
CA PHE A 8 23.70 -20.45 -30.08
C PHE A 8 23.00 -21.13 -28.89
N ALA A 9 23.55 -22.23 -28.37
CA ALA A 9 22.99 -22.90 -27.19
C ALA A 9 23.14 -22.07 -25.90
N SER A 10 24.28 -21.38 -25.71
CA SER A 10 24.47 -20.46 -24.58
C SER A 10 23.55 -19.24 -24.64
N ALA A 11 23.25 -18.72 -25.83
CA ALA A 11 22.34 -17.59 -25.99
C ALA A 11 20.87 -17.93 -25.64
N LEU A 12 20.45 -19.20 -25.79
CA LEU A 12 19.09 -19.63 -25.48
C LEU A 12 18.87 -19.90 -23.98
N VAL A 13 19.90 -20.37 -23.27
CA VAL A 13 19.85 -20.60 -21.80
C VAL A 13 19.75 -19.29 -21.00
N LEU A 14 20.20 -18.17 -21.57
CA LEU A 14 20.10 -16.84 -20.96
C LEU A 14 18.68 -16.25 -21.01
N GLY A 15 17.71 -16.88 -21.69
CA GLY A 15 16.36 -16.34 -21.89
C GLY A 15 15.27 -16.83 -20.92
N GLY A 16 15.62 -17.63 -19.90
CA GLY A 16 14.64 -18.48 -19.20
C GLY A 16 14.03 -17.97 -17.90
N VAL A 17 14.27 -16.72 -17.46
CA VAL A 17 13.60 -16.21 -16.26
C VAL A 17 12.23 -15.63 -16.62
N SER A 18 11.17 -16.35 -16.28
CA SER A 18 9.80 -15.82 -16.30
C SER A 18 9.72 -14.63 -15.32
N ALA A 19 9.37 -13.44 -15.83
CA ALA A 19 9.03 -12.29 -15.00
C ALA A 19 7.53 -12.04 -15.09
N HIS A 20 6.90 -11.87 -13.94
CA HIS A 20 5.49 -11.53 -13.83
C HIS A 20 5.37 -10.19 -13.11
N ALA A 21 4.61 -9.30 -13.74
CA ALA A 21 4.27 -8.01 -13.20
C ALA A 21 2.79 -7.77 -13.47
N VAL A 22 2.03 -7.63 -12.39
CA VAL A 22 0.63 -7.24 -12.42
C VAL A 22 0.50 -5.83 -11.85
N THR A 23 -0.41 -5.04 -12.41
CA THR A 23 -0.86 -3.80 -11.78
C THR A 23 -2.36 -3.93 -11.55
N ALA A 24 -2.76 -3.95 -10.28
CA ALA A 24 -4.15 -4.15 -9.87
C ALA A 24 -4.61 -2.96 -9.00
N SER A 25 -5.83 -2.48 -9.25
CA SER A 25 -6.42 -1.42 -8.44
C SER A 25 -7.26 -2.02 -7.31
N LEU A 26 -6.94 -1.63 -6.07
CA LEU A 26 -7.72 -1.92 -4.88
C LEU A 26 -8.84 -0.88 -4.65
N GLY A 27 -8.84 0.21 -5.44
CA GLY A 27 -9.74 1.34 -5.25
C GLY A 27 -9.44 2.12 -3.97
N THR A 28 -10.47 2.74 -3.41
CA THR A 28 -10.36 3.50 -2.15
C THR A 28 -10.36 2.55 -0.97
N LEU A 29 -9.32 2.60 -0.13
CA LEU A 29 -9.25 1.73 1.05
C LEU A 29 -10.31 2.17 2.07
N THR A 30 -11.30 1.31 2.26
CA THR A 30 -12.31 1.35 3.34
C THR A 30 -12.35 -0.05 3.98
N PRO A 31 -12.87 -0.23 5.21
CA PRO A 31 -12.20 -1.01 6.24
C PRO A 31 -12.02 -2.47 5.81
N LEU A 32 -10.82 -2.77 5.35
CA LEU A 32 -10.30 -4.04 4.83
C LEU A 32 -10.64 -4.37 3.37
N ILE A 33 -9.61 -4.30 2.54
CA ILE A 33 -9.56 -4.85 1.17
C ILE A 33 -8.44 -5.89 1.13
N SER A 34 -8.69 -7.02 0.46
CA SER A 34 -7.69 -8.06 0.23
C SER A 34 -7.57 -8.36 -1.26
N SER A 35 -6.35 -8.56 -1.73
CA SER A 35 -6.05 -9.01 -3.08
C SER A 35 -4.96 -10.08 -3.03
N SER A 36 -4.74 -10.80 -4.12
CA SER A 36 -3.76 -11.87 -4.18
C SER A 36 -3.03 -11.88 -5.52
N GLY A 37 -1.84 -12.47 -5.50
CA GLY A 37 -1.01 -12.70 -6.67
C GLY A 37 -0.52 -14.14 -6.66
N SER A 38 -0.39 -14.74 -7.84
CA SER A 38 0.12 -16.10 -7.97
C SER A 38 0.96 -16.27 -9.23
N LEU A 39 1.88 -17.21 -9.14
CA LEU A 39 2.76 -17.66 -10.18
C LEU A 39 2.61 -19.18 -10.32
N SER A 40 2.23 -19.63 -11.51
CA SER A 40 2.12 -21.07 -11.81
C SER A 40 3.49 -21.73 -12.05
N PHE A 41 4.53 -20.94 -12.28
CA PHE A 41 5.92 -21.38 -12.47
C PHE A 41 6.86 -20.42 -11.73
N GLY A 42 8.07 -20.88 -11.36
CA GLY A 42 9.07 -20.02 -10.73
C GLY A 42 9.41 -18.80 -11.59
N GLY A 43 9.70 -17.67 -10.96
CA GLY A 43 9.94 -16.41 -11.64
C GLY A 43 10.10 -15.22 -10.71
N LEU A 44 10.37 -14.06 -11.31
CA LEU A 44 10.34 -12.78 -10.62
C LEU A 44 8.90 -12.31 -10.45
N ILE A 45 8.55 -11.86 -9.26
CA ILE A 45 7.31 -11.15 -8.91
C ILE A 45 7.67 -9.68 -8.74
N ASN A 46 7.04 -8.81 -9.51
CA ASN A 46 7.12 -7.36 -9.35
C ASN A 46 5.73 -6.76 -9.61
N ASP A 47 4.86 -6.89 -8.61
CA ASP A 47 3.45 -6.54 -8.70
C ASP A 47 3.17 -5.23 -7.98
N ASN A 48 2.27 -4.42 -8.54
CA ASN A 48 1.84 -3.15 -7.98
C ASN A 48 0.34 -3.20 -7.65
N TYR A 49 -0.02 -2.89 -6.41
CA TYR A 49 -1.41 -2.77 -5.97
C TYR A 49 -1.73 -1.32 -5.64
N THR A 50 -2.44 -0.64 -6.53
CA THR A 50 -2.73 0.79 -6.41
C THR A 50 -3.96 1.01 -5.53
N PHE A 51 -3.94 2.05 -4.71
CA PHE A 51 -5.05 2.40 -3.83
C PHE A 51 -5.08 3.90 -3.55
N THR A 52 -6.23 4.38 -3.11
CA THR A 52 -6.43 5.80 -2.76
C THR A 52 -6.91 5.95 -1.32
N LEU A 53 -6.49 7.03 -0.66
CA LEU A 53 -6.90 7.41 0.68
C LEU A 53 -7.65 8.75 0.62
N SER A 54 -8.90 8.77 1.06
CA SER A 54 -9.74 9.97 1.04
C SER A 54 -9.46 10.97 2.17
N ALA A 55 -8.72 10.55 3.20
CA ALA A 55 -8.36 11.35 4.36
C ALA A 55 -7.04 10.82 4.95
N ASP A 56 -6.39 11.63 5.77
CA ASP A 56 -5.25 11.19 6.58
C ASP A 56 -5.68 9.97 7.40
N SER A 57 -4.92 8.88 7.31
CA SER A 57 -5.34 7.57 7.81
C SER A 57 -4.17 6.79 8.42
N TRP A 58 -4.48 5.99 9.44
CA TRP A 58 -3.67 4.83 9.79
C TRP A 58 -3.91 3.73 8.77
N LEU A 59 -2.88 3.36 8.03
CA LEU A 59 -2.88 2.26 7.09
C LEU A 59 -2.30 1.02 7.77
N GLN A 60 -3.14 0.01 7.97
CA GLN A 60 -2.74 -1.32 8.35
C GLN A 60 -2.48 -2.15 7.09
N SER A 61 -1.32 -2.77 6.95
CA SER A 61 -0.99 -3.63 5.81
C SER A 61 -0.37 -4.95 6.25
N ASN A 62 -0.66 -6.02 5.51
CA ASN A 62 -0.01 -7.31 5.67
C ASN A 62 0.05 -8.05 4.34
N VAL A 63 1.22 -8.58 4.00
CA VAL A 63 1.41 -9.58 2.94
C VAL A 63 1.77 -10.91 3.57
N THR A 64 1.23 -12.01 3.04
CA THR A 64 1.54 -13.38 3.48
C THR A 64 1.73 -14.31 2.30
N ILE A 65 2.67 -15.23 2.43
CA ILE A 65 2.87 -16.32 1.48
C ILE A 65 1.83 -17.39 1.75
N SER A 66 0.95 -17.63 0.78
CA SER A 66 -0.09 -18.66 0.83
C SER A 66 0.40 -19.99 0.22
N LEU A 67 1.40 -19.95 -0.68
CA LEU A 67 2.03 -21.13 -1.28
C LEU A 67 3.50 -20.84 -1.61
N GLY A 68 4.39 -21.80 -1.33
CA GLY A 68 5.76 -21.79 -1.85
C GLY A 68 6.79 -21.04 -1.00
N SER A 69 6.63 -20.93 0.33
CA SER A 69 7.52 -20.13 1.17
C SER A 69 9.00 -20.50 1.15
N ALA A 70 9.35 -21.79 1.00
CA ALA A 70 10.74 -22.21 0.79
C ALA A 70 11.28 -21.86 -0.62
N ALA A 71 10.38 -21.53 -1.54
CA ALA A 71 10.69 -21.16 -2.92
C ALA A 71 10.70 -19.65 -3.15
N ILE A 72 10.04 -18.84 -2.31
CA ILE A 72 9.97 -17.38 -2.48
C ILE A 72 11.02 -16.70 -1.58
N THR A 73 12.16 -16.30 -2.15
CA THR A 73 13.20 -15.51 -1.45
C THR A 73 14.08 -14.76 -2.47
N PRO A 74 14.27 -13.43 -2.35
CA PRO A 74 13.70 -12.55 -1.32
C PRO A 74 12.18 -12.39 -1.45
N ALA A 75 11.53 -11.93 -0.38
CA ALA A 75 10.09 -11.65 -0.33
C ALA A 75 9.85 -10.36 0.46
N THR A 76 9.66 -9.25 -0.26
CA THR A 76 9.53 -7.92 0.32
C THR A 76 8.37 -7.15 -0.29
N TYR A 77 7.71 -6.32 0.49
CA TYR A 77 6.77 -5.34 -0.03
C TYR A 77 7.03 -3.96 0.57
N GLY A 78 6.72 -2.91 -0.18
CA GLY A 78 6.84 -1.53 0.29
C GLY A 78 5.68 -0.68 -0.18
N ILE A 79 5.53 0.50 0.42
CA ILE A 79 4.50 1.47 0.07
C ILE A 79 5.17 2.66 -0.60
N TYR A 80 4.60 3.10 -1.72
CA TYR A 80 5.11 4.19 -2.53
C TYR A 80 3.98 5.14 -2.86
N THR A 81 4.30 6.43 -2.97
CA THR A 81 3.39 7.46 -3.49
C THR A 81 3.31 7.32 -5.01
N ALA A 82 2.15 7.52 -5.64
CA ALA A 82 2.01 7.54 -7.10
C ALA A 82 2.41 8.89 -7.76
N GLY A 83 3.30 9.64 -7.09
CA GLY A 83 3.81 10.91 -7.59
C GLY A 83 2.74 12.00 -7.84
N LEU A 84 3.09 12.99 -8.66
CA LEU A 84 2.21 14.10 -9.07
C LEU A 84 1.36 13.74 -10.29
N ASN A 85 1.81 12.78 -11.08
CA ASN A 85 1.17 12.35 -12.32
C ASN A 85 0.19 11.19 -12.12
N HIS A 86 0.12 10.61 -10.91
CA HIS A 86 -0.69 9.44 -10.55
C HIS A 86 -0.37 8.19 -11.39
N ILE A 87 0.84 8.10 -11.95
CA ILE A 87 1.32 6.97 -12.74
C ILE A 87 2.27 6.16 -11.85
N VAL A 88 2.06 4.85 -11.82
CA VAL A 88 2.85 3.96 -10.95
C VAL A 88 4.05 3.38 -11.70
N GLY A 89 5.21 3.41 -11.06
CA GLY A 89 6.48 2.84 -11.51
C GLY A 89 7.41 3.82 -12.21
N ASP A 90 7.27 5.13 -12.00
CA ASP A 90 8.08 6.16 -12.64
C ASP A 90 9.11 6.81 -11.71
N ALA A 91 9.64 7.96 -12.10
CA ALA A 91 10.73 8.64 -11.41
C ALA A 91 10.26 9.59 -10.29
N ASP A 92 8.98 9.96 -10.24
CA ASP A 92 8.42 10.79 -9.17
C ASP A 92 7.81 10.00 -8.02
N ASP A 93 7.74 8.67 -8.14
CA ASP A 93 7.39 7.78 -7.05
C ASP A 93 8.43 7.81 -5.91
N VAL A 94 7.96 8.10 -4.70
CA VAL A 94 8.76 8.11 -3.48
C VAL A 94 8.30 7.01 -2.54
N ALA A 95 9.25 6.24 -2.00
CA ALA A 95 8.95 5.27 -0.94
C ALA A 95 8.47 6.00 0.32
N VAL A 96 7.28 5.63 0.82
CA VAL A 96 6.70 6.21 2.05
C VAL A 96 7.55 5.88 3.27
N PHE A 97 8.24 4.73 3.25
CA PHE A 97 9.17 4.31 4.30
C PHE A 97 10.49 3.80 3.67
N PRO A 98 11.67 4.18 4.20
CA PRO A 98 12.96 3.86 3.59
C PRO A 98 13.34 2.37 3.64
N THR A 99 12.58 1.53 4.34
CA THR A 99 12.81 0.08 4.41
C THR A 99 11.55 -0.66 3.98
N SER A 100 11.66 -1.51 2.95
CA SER A 100 10.61 -2.46 2.61
C SER A 100 10.39 -3.48 3.73
N TYR A 101 9.16 -3.94 3.89
CA TYR A 101 8.77 -4.97 4.83
C TYR A 101 9.01 -6.36 4.25
N ASN A 102 9.64 -7.24 5.03
CA ASN A 102 9.73 -8.64 4.66
C ASN A 102 8.40 -9.33 4.95
N PHE A 103 8.01 -10.28 4.10
CA PHE A 103 6.84 -11.10 4.35
C PHE A 103 7.17 -12.59 4.22
N SER A 104 6.40 -13.41 4.93
CA SER A 104 6.59 -14.87 4.99
C SER A 104 5.24 -15.57 5.06
N THR A 105 5.21 -16.86 5.39
CA THR A 105 3.95 -17.54 5.74
C THR A 105 3.28 -16.99 6.98
N THR A 106 4.05 -16.35 7.87
CA THR A 106 3.51 -15.77 9.10
C THR A 106 2.98 -14.37 8.82
N SER A 107 1.71 -14.15 9.16
CA SER A 107 1.09 -12.83 9.08
C SER A 107 1.79 -11.88 10.03
N THR A 108 2.37 -10.82 9.46
CA THR A 108 3.00 -9.72 10.17
C THR A 108 2.37 -8.43 9.68
N THR A 109 1.65 -7.78 10.59
CA THR A 109 0.94 -6.54 10.32
C THR A 109 1.87 -5.35 10.53
N HIS A 110 1.88 -4.44 9.57
CA HIS A 110 2.54 -3.15 9.66
C HIS A 110 1.50 -2.04 9.71
N VAL A 111 1.80 -0.96 10.43
CA VAL A 111 0.92 0.20 10.57
C VAL A 111 1.72 1.45 10.21
N ASP A 112 1.24 2.16 9.20
CA ASP A 112 1.84 3.38 8.68
C ASP A 112 0.83 4.53 8.78
N THR A 113 1.31 5.76 8.97
CA THR A 113 0.45 6.94 8.96
C THR A 113 0.64 7.65 7.63
N LEU A 114 -0.41 7.70 6.82
CA LEU A 114 -0.38 8.28 5.49
C LEU A 114 -1.36 9.45 5.41
N ALA A 115 -0.98 10.49 4.66
CA ALA A 115 -1.89 11.56 4.30
C ALA A 115 -2.88 11.09 3.21
N ALA A 116 -3.97 11.83 3.01
CA ALA A 116 -4.83 11.63 1.86
C ALA A 116 -4.04 11.68 0.53
N GLY A 117 -4.36 10.79 -0.41
CA GLY A 117 -3.67 10.72 -1.70
C GLY A 117 -3.65 9.32 -2.32
N ASP A 118 -2.87 9.21 -3.41
CA ASP A 118 -2.75 8.00 -4.21
C ASP A 118 -1.42 7.29 -3.94
N TYR A 119 -1.52 6.00 -3.68
CA TYR A 119 -0.40 5.16 -3.27
C TYR A 119 -0.47 3.79 -3.94
N TYR A 120 0.60 3.03 -3.82
CA TYR A 120 0.59 1.64 -4.20
C TYR A 120 1.49 0.79 -3.31
N PHE A 121 1.11 -0.47 -3.14
CA PHE A 121 2.00 -1.49 -2.60
C PHE A 121 2.81 -2.08 -3.75
N LYS A 122 4.14 -2.06 -3.62
CA LYS A 122 5.05 -2.76 -4.52
C LYS A 122 5.47 -4.07 -3.87
N VAL A 123 5.04 -5.19 -4.43
CA VAL A 123 5.42 -6.53 -3.99
C VAL A 123 6.54 -7.03 -4.87
N PHE A 124 7.70 -7.26 -4.27
CA PHE A 124 8.88 -7.80 -4.93
C PHE A 124 9.26 -9.14 -4.31
N ALA A 125 9.34 -10.16 -5.14
CA ALA A 125 9.71 -11.47 -4.69
C ALA A 125 10.36 -12.31 -5.81
N LEU A 126 11.18 -13.28 -5.44
CA LEU A 126 11.75 -14.25 -6.39
C LEU A 126 11.30 -15.65 -6.01
N ALA A 127 10.53 -16.30 -6.88
CA ALA A 127 10.04 -17.65 -6.69
C ALA A 127 10.88 -18.66 -7.50
N SER A 128 11.38 -19.73 -6.87
CA SER A 128 12.07 -20.83 -7.56
C SER A 128 11.11 -21.88 -8.13
N GLY A 129 9.81 -21.77 -7.84
CA GLY A 129 8.74 -22.66 -8.29
C GLY A 129 7.36 -21.99 -8.18
N PRO A 130 6.26 -22.75 -8.29
CA PRO A 130 4.91 -22.21 -8.12
C PRO A 130 4.79 -21.50 -6.77
N ALA A 131 4.20 -20.31 -6.79
CA ALA A 131 4.17 -19.39 -5.65
C ALA A 131 2.84 -18.66 -5.60
N ALA A 132 2.34 -18.38 -4.40
CA ALA A 132 1.18 -17.52 -4.22
C ALA A 132 1.31 -16.72 -2.93
N TYR A 133 0.79 -15.49 -2.97
CA TYR A 133 0.75 -14.61 -1.82
C TYR A 133 -0.57 -13.84 -1.80
N SER A 134 -0.92 -13.35 -0.62
CA SER A 134 -2.07 -12.47 -0.41
C SER A 134 -1.61 -11.18 0.24
N ILE A 135 -2.17 -10.06 -0.22
CA ILE A 135 -2.06 -8.76 0.41
C ILE A 135 -3.41 -8.39 1.04
N SER A 136 -3.35 -7.86 2.26
CA SER A 136 -4.48 -7.29 2.97
C SER A 136 -4.11 -5.90 3.45
N ALA A 137 -5.01 -4.95 3.25
CA ALA A 137 -4.81 -3.58 3.65
C ALA A 137 -6.12 -2.99 4.18
N ALA A 138 -6.04 -2.22 5.25
CA ALA A 138 -7.16 -1.49 5.83
C ALA A 138 -6.70 -0.08 6.20
N ALA A 139 -7.46 0.92 5.78
CA ALA A 139 -7.24 2.30 6.19
C ALA A 139 -8.30 2.73 7.20
N THR A 140 -7.86 3.38 8.28
CA THR A 140 -8.73 4.00 9.28
C THR A 140 -8.40 5.47 9.34
N ALA A 141 -9.38 6.34 9.05
CA ALA A 141 -9.19 7.78 9.07
C ALA A 141 -8.75 8.25 10.47
N LEU A 142 -7.76 9.16 10.51
CA LEU A 142 -7.31 9.78 11.74
C LEU A 142 -8.43 10.65 12.32
N PRO A 143 -8.57 10.73 13.65
CA PRO A 143 -9.44 11.71 14.26
C PRO A 143 -9.00 13.12 13.84
N VAL A 144 -9.82 13.79 13.04
CA VAL A 144 -9.61 15.20 12.68
C VAL A 144 -10.11 16.02 13.88
N PRO A 145 -9.25 16.78 14.58
CA PRO A 145 -9.74 17.75 15.56
C PRO A 145 -10.62 18.73 14.79
N GLU A 146 -11.85 18.95 15.23
CA GLU A 146 -12.75 19.95 14.65
C GLU A 146 -12.60 21.27 15.44
N PRO A 147 -11.60 22.12 15.16
CA PRO A 147 -11.46 23.41 15.84
C PRO A 147 -12.71 24.27 15.66
N GLU A 148 -13.40 24.12 14.53
CA GLU A 148 -14.65 24.83 14.22
C GLU A 148 -15.81 24.40 15.12
N THR A 149 -15.92 23.12 15.50
CA THR A 149 -16.98 22.67 16.42
C THR A 149 -16.80 23.25 17.81
N TYR A 150 -15.56 23.35 18.29
CA TYR A 150 -15.28 24.03 19.56
C TYR A 150 -15.49 25.53 19.46
N ALA A 151 -15.12 26.16 18.35
CA ALA A 151 -15.36 27.58 18.12
C ALA A 151 -16.86 27.91 18.01
N LEU A 152 -17.64 27.10 17.30
CA LEU A 152 -19.10 27.25 17.18
C LEU A 152 -19.82 26.92 18.48
N MET A 153 -19.36 25.92 19.23
CA MET A 153 -19.86 25.66 20.58
C MET A 153 -19.59 26.85 21.51
N ALA A 154 -18.36 27.39 21.48
CA ALA A 154 -18.00 28.58 22.26
C ALA A 154 -18.78 29.82 21.82
N ALA A 155 -19.00 30.02 20.52
CA ALA A 155 -19.82 31.10 19.98
C ALA A 155 -21.29 30.96 20.41
N GLY A 156 -21.85 29.75 20.35
CA GLY A 156 -23.20 29.45 20.82
C GLY A 156 -23.36 29.74 22.32
N LEU A 157 -22.40 29.30 23.14
CA LEU A 157 -22.36 29.61 24.58
C LEU A 157 -22.19 31.11 24.84
N GLY A 158 -21.38 31.80 24.05
CA GLY A 158 -21.20 33.25 24.13
C GLY A 158 -22.50 34.02 23.88
N VAL A 159 -23.28 33.61 22.87
CA VAL A 159 -24.59 34.21 22.57
C VAL A 159 -25.60 33.95 23.69
N ILE A 160 -25.67 32.72 24.21
CA ILE A 160 -26.56 32.37 25.32
C ILE A 160 -26.19 33.16 26.58
N GLY A 161 -24.90 33.25 26.91
CA GLY A 161 -24.39 34.03 28.03
C GLY A 161 -24.72 35.53 27.90
N PHE A 162 -24.59 36.09 26.70
CA PHE A 162 -24.94 37.48 26.42
C PHE A 162 -26.44 37.76 26.60
N VAL A 163 -27.32 36.89 26.11
CA VAL A 163 -28.78 37.02 26.28
C VAL A 163 -29.19 36.89 27.75
N ALA A 164 -28.59 35.96 28.48
CA ALA A 164 -28.82 35.80 29.92
C ALA A 164 -28.39 37.04 30.72
N ALA A 165 -27.27 37.66 30.35
CA ALA A 165 -26.78 38.89 30.97
C ALA A 165 -27.72 40.09 30.73
N ARG A 166 -28.34 40.18 29.54
CA ARG A 166 -29.32 41.24 29.24
C ARG A 166 -30.59 41.07 30.08
N ARG A 167 -31.13 39.85 30.20
CA ARG A 167 -32.34 39.59 31.00
C ARG A 167 -32.17 39.95 32.47
N ARG A 168 -30.98 39.76 33.04
CA ARG A 168 -30.71 40.14 34.45
C ARG A 168 -30.69 41.64 34.72
N ARG A 169 -30.55 42.48 33.69
CA ARG A 169 -30.55 43.95 33.85
C ARG A 169 -31.94 44.57 33.80
N ASP A 170 -32.92 43.81 33.33
CA ASP A 170 -34.32 44.26 33.18
C ASP A 170 -35.22 43.79 34.36
N PHE A 171 -34.63 43.23 35.42
CA PHE A 171 -35.24 42.96 36.73
C PHE A 171 -34.53 43.77 37.82
#